data_AF-A0A8B6CBS2-F1
#
_entry.id   AF-A0A8B6CBS2-F1
#
_cell.length_a   1.000
_cell.length_b   1.000
_cell.length_c   1.000
_cell.angle_alpha   90.00
_cell.angle_beta   90.00
_cell.angle_gamma   90.00
#
_symmetry.space_group_name_H-M   'P 1'
#
loop_
_entity.id
_entity.type
_entity.pdbx_description
1 polymer ?
#
loop_
_entity_poly.entity_id
_entity_poly.type
_entity_poly.pdbx_seq_one_letter_code
_entity_poly.pdbx_strand_id
1 'polypeptide(L)'
;MCAHKETEMTITRSIEVSLEGNIGQVECTGRVTVKQCEGTCVSKAKPSGNSETGMERTCHCCRETGQTSKTVILDECYDGTELIPDFKPTTSITEPSGCSCSQCRN
;
A
#
# COMPACT_ATOMS: atom_id res chain seq x y z
N MET A 1 -17.70 -0.74 -9.87
CA MET A 1 -16.72 -1.50 -10.67
C MET A 1 -15.38 -1.46 -9.96
N CYS A 2 -14.59 -2.54 -9.99
CA CYS A 2 -13.27 -2.62 -9.35
C CYS A 2 -12.26 -1.71 -10.08
N ALA A 3 -11.61 -0.80 -9.35
CA ALA A 3 -10.70 0.20 -9.91
C ALA A 3 -9.67 0.69 -8.87
N HIS A 4 -8.69 1.48 -9.34
CA HIS A 4 -7.81 2.22 -8.44
C HIS A 4 -8.60 3.30 -7.70
N LYS A 5 -8.24 3.49 -6.44
CA LYS A 5 -8.60 4.64 -5.63
C LYS A 5 -7.33 5.23 -5.06
N GLU A 6 -7.23 6.55 -5.11
CA GLU A 6 -6.11 7.29 -4.55
C GLU A 6 -6.42 7.66 -3.10
N THR A 7 -5.46 7.40 -2.21
CA THR A 7 -5.57 7.68 -0.77
C THR A 7 -4.29 8.38 -0.33
N GLU A 8 -4.43 9.48 0.43
CA GLU A 8 -3.28 10.12 1.07
C GLU A 8 -2.86 9.29 2.28
N MET A 9 -1.55 9.04 2.40
CA MET A 9 -0.96 8.38 3.55
C MET A 9 0.32 9.06 3.99
N THR A 10 0.60 8.94 5.28
CA THR A 10 1.86 9.37 5.88
C THR A 10 2.79 8.18 6.01
N ILE A 11 4.04 8.34 5.57
CA ILE A 11 5.09 7.33 5.70
C ILE A 11 6.15 7.87 6.63
N THR A 12 6.50 7.09 7.63
CA THR A 12 7.62 7.37 8.54
C THR A 12 8.70 6.31 8.37
N ARG A 13 9.96 6.73 8.30
CA ARG A 13 11.13 5.86 8.23
C ARG A 13 12.22 6.37 9.15
N SER A 14 12.86 5.44 9.86
CA SER A 14 14.08 5.70 10.62
C SER A 14 15.27 5.61 9.67
N ILE A 15 16.10 6.65 9.63
CA ILE A 15 17.25 6.77 8.74
C ILE A 15 18.50 6.96 9.55
N GLU A 16 19.53 6.18 9.24
CA GLU A 16 20.85 6.32 9.85
C GLU A 16 21.59 7.49 9.22
N VAL A 17 22.02 8.44 10.05
CA VAL A 17 22.76 9.64 9.64
C VAL A 17 24.09 9.70 10.39
N SER A 18 25.14 10.09 9.70
CA SER A 18 26.45 10.31 10.31
C SER A 18 26.58 11.78 10.72
N LEU A 19 26.35 12.08 11.99
CA LEU A 19 26.51 13.41 12.59
C LEU A 19 27.83 13.45 13.36
N GLU A 20 28.75 14.30 12.95
CA GLU A 20 30.03 14.56 13.67
C GLU A 20 30.85 13.29 14.00
N GLY A 21 30.79 12.28 13.13
CA GLY A 21 31.52 11.01 13.30
C GLY A 21 30.81 9.95 14.15
N ASN A 22 29.61 10.24 14.66
CA ASN A 22 28.72 9.27 15.29
C ASN A 22 27.56 8.90 14.35
N ILE A 23 27.13 7.64 14.39
CA ILE A 23 25.95 7.17 13.67
C ILE A 23 24.73 7.42 14.56
N GLY A 24 23.89 8.37 14.16
CA GLY A 24 22.59 8.66 14.77
C GLY A 24 21.44 8.11 13.95
N GLN A 25 20.25 8.03 14.54
CA GLN A 25 19.01 7.69 13.84
C GLN A 25 18.04 8.85 13.92
N VAL A 26 17.50 9.25 12.77
CA VAL A 26 16.50 10.31 12.66
C VAL A 26 15.21 9.75 12.10
N GLU A 27 14.07 10.24 12.59
CA GLU A 27 12.76 9.88 12.06
C GLU A 27 12.38 10.87 10.95
N CYS A 28 12.17 10.32 9.76
CA CYS A 28 11.81 11.07 8.58
C CYS A 28 10.40 10.69 8.13
N THR A 29 9.56 11.69 7.97
CA THR A 29 8.17 11.56 7.56
C THR A 29 7.96 12.22 6.21
N GLY A 30 7.07 11.64 5.40
CA GLY A 30 6.63 12.23 4.13
C GLY A 30 5.20 11.82 3.82
N ARG A 31 4.46 12.71 3.15
CA ARG A 31 3.10 12.45 2.68
C ARG A 31 3.12 12.00 1.23
N VAL A 32 2.30 11.00 0.92
CA VAL A 32 2.18 10.48 -0.44
C VAL A 32 0.76 10.03 -0.73
N THR A 33 0.30 10.32 -1.94
CA THR A 33 -0.91 9.69 -2.49
C THR A 33 -0.56 8.31 -3.03
N VAL A 34 -1.17 7.26 -2.51
CA VAL A 34 -0.99 5.88 -2.99
C VAL A 34 -2.22 5.35 -3.66
N LYS A 35 -2.04 4.43 -4.61
CA LYS A 35 -3.15 3.68 -5.19
C LYS A 35 -3.50 2.49 -4.29
N GLN A 36 -4.80 2.21 -4.20
CA GLN A 36 -5.34 0.97 -3.65
C GLN A 36 -6.41 0.42 -4.61
N CYS A 37 -6.69 -0.88 -4.54
CA CYS A 37 -7.79 -1.47 -5.28
C CYS A 37 -9.08 -1.44 -4.46
N GLU A 38 -10.12 -0.79 -4.99
CA GLU A 38 -11.43 -0.71 -4.34
C GLU A 38 -12.56 -0.92 -5.36
N GLY A 39 -13.65 -1.55 -4.92
CA GLY A 39 -14.87 -1.66 -5.69
C GLY A 39 -15.58 -2.98 -5.51
N THR A 40 -16.60 -3.19 -6.35
CA THR A 40 -17.48 -4.35 -6.32
C THR A 40 -17.25 -5.29 -7.50
N CYS A 41 -17.40 -6.59 -7.26
CA CYS A 41 -17.25 -7.66 -8.25
C CYS A 41 -18.51 -8.54 -8.28
N VAL A 42 -18.85 -9.05 -9.46
CA VAL A 42 -20.02 -9.92 -9.63
C VAL A 42 -19.67 -11.33 -9.14
N SER A 43 -20.45 -11.81 -8.16
CA SER A 43 -20.35 -13.16 -7.62
C SER A 43 -21.66 -13.91 -7.83
N LYS A 44 -21.60 -15.24 -7.89
CA LYS A 44 -22.76 -16.09 -8.15
C LYS A 44 -22.85 -17.21 -7.13
N ALA A 45 -24.06 -17.57 -6.75
CA ALA A 45 -24.38 -18.79 -6.03
C ALA A 45 -25.47 -19.53 -6.80
N LYS A 46 -25.33 -20.85 -6.94
CA LYS A 46 -26.35 -21.71 -7.55
C LYS A 46 -26.57 -22.94 -6.66
N PRO A 47 -27.78 -23.51 -6.63
CA PRO A 47 -28.01 -24.80 -5.98
C PRO A 47 -27.11 -25.88 -6.58
N SER A 48 -26.61 -26.80 -5.75
CA SER A 48 -25.80 -27.93 -6.20
C SER A 48 -25.96 -29.13 -5.26
N GLY A 49 -26.39 -30.27 -5.80
CA GLY A 49 -26.50 -31.53 -5.05
C GLY A 49 -25.15 -32.21 -4.78
N ASN A 50 -24.07 -31.72 -5.41
CA ASN A 50 -22.72 -32.27 -5.26
C ASN A 50 -21.89 -31.52 -4.21
N SER A 51 -22.34 -30.35 -3.75
CA SER A 51 -21.67 -29.58 -2.71
C SER A 51 -22.27 -29.90 -1.34
N GLU A 52 -21.44 -30.03 -0.30
CA GLU A 52 -21.89 -30.31 1.08
C GLU A 52 -22.86 -29.24 1.62
N THR A 53 -22.73 -27.99 1.17
CA THR A 53 -23.62 -26.89 1.58
C THR A 53 -24.93 -26.81 0.80
N GLY A 54 -25.13 -27.70 -0.19
CA GLY A 54 -26.26 -27.62 -1.14
C GLY A 54 -26.18 -26.44 -2.13
N MET A 55 -25.10 -25.66 -2.10
CA MET A 55 -24.84 -24.53 -3.00
C MET A 55 -23.40 -24.52 -3.50
N GLU A 56 -23.26 -24.31 -4.81
CA GLU A 56 -21.98 -24.00 -5.43
C GLU A 56 -21.83 -22.48 -5.52
N ARG A 57 -20.75 -21.96 -4.94
CA ARG A 57 -20.48 -20.51 -4.85
C ARG A 57 -19.25 -20.17 -5.69
N THR A 58 -19.37 -19.15 -6.52
CA THR A 58 -18.26 -18.55 -7.27
C THR A 58 -18.11 -17.10 -6.84
N CYS A 59 -17.16 -16.83 -5.95
CA CYS A 59 -16.92 -15.52 -5.39
C CYS A 59 -15.77 -14.82 -6.13
N HIS A 60 -15.97 -13.56 -6.52
CA HIS A 60 -14.94 -12.70 -7.10
C HIS A 60 -14.67 -11.50 -6.20
N CYS A 61 -13.39 -11.18 -6.02
CA CYS A 61 -12.88 -10.11 -5.18
C CYS A 61 -12.11 -9.10 -6.04
N CYS A 62 -12.21 -7.82 -5.70
CA CYS A 62 -11.37 -6.78 -6.29
C CYS A 62 -9.96 -6.91 -5.72
N ARG A 63 -8.98 -7.19 -6.56
CA ARG A 63 -7.59 -7.46 -6.16
C ARG A 63 -6.59 -6.79 -7.10
N GLU A 64 -5.39 -6.56 -6.58
CA GLU A 64 -4.26 -6.12 -7.38
C GLU A 64 -3.89 -7.18 -8.44
N THR A 65 -3.63 -6.73 -9.67
CA THR A 65 -3.12 -7.59 -10.75
C THR A 65 -1.61 -7.51 -10.91
N GLY A 66 -1.00 -6.52 -10.28
CA GLY A 66 0.43 -6.26 -10.33
C GLY A 66 0.82 -5.18 -9.36
N GLN A 67 2.11 -4.97 -9.22
CA GLN A 67 2.71 -4.01 -8.31
C GLN A 67 3.73 -3.15 -9.05
N THR A 68 3.86 -1.91 -8.63
CA THR A 68 4.88 -0.98 -9.13
C THR A 68 5.54 -0.27 -7.96
N SER A 69 6.82 0.04 -8.11
CA SER A 69 7.56 0.82 -7.12
C SER A 69 7.33 2.31 -7.36
N LYS A 70 7.15 3.07 -6.28
CA LYS A 70 7.00 4.52 -6.29
C LYS A 70 7.98 5.12 -5.28
N THR A 71 8.77 6.09 -5.75
CA THR A 71 9.68 6.86 -4.90
C THR A 71 8.91 7.97 -4.18
N VAL A 72 9.18 8.11 -2.89
CA VAL A 72 8.58 9.09 -1.98
C VAL A 72 9.69 9.91 -1.35
N ILE A 73 9.50 11.23 -1.31
CA ILE A 73 10.40 12.14 -0.61
C ILE A 73 9.91 12.25 0.84
N LEU A 74 10.81 12.09 1.79
CA LEU A 74 10.55 12.37 3.20
C LEU A 74 11.07 13.78 3.47
N ASP A 75 10.15 14.71 3.68
CA ASP A 75 10.43 16.14 3.80
C ASP A 75 10.44 16.65 5.24
N GLU A 76 10.00 15.82 6.19
CA GLU A 76 9.96 16.12 7.61
C GLU A 76 10.89 15.19 8.39
N CYS A 77 12.18 15.53 8.49
CA CYS A 77 13.18 14.77 9.24
C CYS A 77 13.59 15.48 10.53
N TYR A 78 13.50 14.79 11.66
CA TYR A 78 13.79 15.37 12.97
C TYR A 78 14.97 14.68 13.66
N ASP A 79 15.89 15.48 14.21
CA ASP A 79 16.89 15.06 15.20
C ASP A 79 16.40 15.50 16.60
N GLY A 80 15.82 14.55 17.34
CA GLY A 80 15.08 14.86 18.56
C GLY A 80 13.85 15.72 18.26
N THR A 81 13.92 17.02 18.54
CA THR A 81 12.84 17.98 18.28
C THR A 81 13.16 18.98 17.18
N GLU A 82 14.39 18.98 16.66
CA GLU A 82 14.83 19.94 15.66
C GLU A 82 14.64 19.37 14.25
N LEU A 83 13.97 20.13 13.38
CA LEU A 83 13.85 19.79 11.96
C LEU A 83 15.22 19.97 11.29
N ILE A 84 15.68 18.97 10.56
CA ILE A 84 16.93 19.01 9.80
C ILE A 84 16.66 19.68 8.45
N PRO A 85 17.06 20.94 8.23
CA PRO A 85 16.82 21.62 6.96
C PRO A 85 17.62 20.94 5.84
N ASP A 86 17.04 20.94 4.63
CA ASP A 86 17.63 20.38 3.40
C ASP A 86 17.94 18.87 3.40
N PHE A 87 17.69 18.15 4.50
CA PHE A 87 17.78 16.70 4.56
C PHE A 87 16.47 16.06 4.11
N LYS A 88 16.40 15.72 2.80
CA LYS A 88 15.20 15.15 2.15
C LYS A 88 15.48 13.78 1.55
N PRO A 89 15.64 12.74 2.37
CA PRO A 89 15.89 11.40 1.87
C PRO A 89 14.69 10.85 1.11
N THR A 90 14.95 9.95 0.17
CA THR A 90 13.90 9.26 -0.59
C THR A 90 13.74 7.82 -0.12
N THR A 91 12.50 7.35 -0.08
CA THR A 91 12.19 5.93 0.15
C THR A 91 11.33 5.38 -0.98
N SER A 92 11.29 4.06 -1.11
CA SER A 92 10.44 3.38 -2.09
C SER A 92 9.29 2.68 -1.39
N ILE A 93 8.10 2.80 -1.98
CA ILE A 93 6.91 2.04 -1.62
C ILE A 93 6.39 1.26 -2.81
N THR A 94 5.59 0.24 -2.51
CA THR A 94 4.92 -0.55 -3.53
C THR A 94 3.45 -0.18 -3.57
N GLU A 95 2.95 0.18 -4.75
CA GLU A 95 1.53 0.38 -5.00
C GLU A 95 1.02 -0.57 -6.09
N PRO A 96 -0.29 -0.88 -6.14
CA PRO A 96 -0.88 -1.66 -7.22
C PRO A 96 -0.67 -1.00 -8.58
N SER A 97 -0.28 -1.77 -9.59
CA SER A 97 -0.19 -1.31 -10.97
C SER A 97 -1.49 -1.53 -11.76
N GLY A 98 -2.38 -2.38 -11.26
CA GLY A 98 -3.70 -2.62 -11.83
C GLY A 98 -4.64 -3.32 -10.85
N CYS A 99 -5.95 -3.21 -11.09
CA CYS A 99 -6.99 -3.84 -10.31
C CYS A 99 -7.93 -4.65 -11.20
N SER A 100 -8.34 -5.83 -10.76
CA SER A 100 -9.36 -6.61 -11.45
C SER A 100 -10.18 -7.48 -10.50
N CYS A 101 -11.34 -7.92 -10.98
CA CYS A 101 -12.12 -8.95 -10.32
C CYS A 101 -11.53 -10.34 -10.62
N SER A 102 -11.05 -11.02 -9.58
CA SER A 102 -10.51 -12.38 -9.68
C SER A 102 -11.19 -13.28 -8.65
N GLN A 103 -11.16 -14.60 -8.85
CA GLN A 103 -11.74 -15.54 -7.90
C GLN A 103 -11.11 -15.33 -6.51
N CYS A 104 -11.94 -15.16 -5.49
CA CYS A 104 -11.45 -14.98 -4.12
C CYS A 104 -10.70 -16.24 -3.68
N ARG A 105 -9.53 -16.06 -3.03
CA ARG A 105 -8.87 -17.15 -2.31
C ARG A 105 -9.57 -17.33 -0.96
N ASN A 106 -9.86 -18.59 -0.60
CA ASN A 106 -10.31 -18.99 0.73
C ASN A 106 -9.20 -18.81 1.76
#